data_AF-A0A0A3IZZ1-F1
#
_entry.id   AF-A0A0A3IZZ1-F1
#
_cell.length_a   1.000
_cell.length_b   1.000
_cell.length_c   1.000
_cell.angle_alpha   90.00
_cell.angle_beta   90.00
_cell.angle_gamma   90.00
#
_symmetry.space_group_name_H-M   'P 1'
#
loop_
_entity.id
_entity.type
_entity.pdbx_description
1 polymer ?
#
loop_
_entity_poly.entity_id
_entity_poly.type
_entity_poly.pdbx_seq_one_letter_code
_entity_poly.pdbx_strand_id
1 'polypeptide(L)'
;MKLHSIDIDSSKMARKLRAIAKHAKQLARELEAIENEWQCDCGCTRYVDESLINSGTDEVICAKRICNDCGEAYVIPDEPTVSDA
;
A
#
# COMPACT_ATOMS: atom_id res chain seq x y z
N MET A 1 -8.50 -24.10 52.39
CA MET A 1 -8.77 -23.54 51.04
C MET A 1 -7.81 -24.18 50.05
N LYS A 2 -8.30 -24.95 49.08
CA LYS A 2 -7.45 -25.48 47.99
C LYS A 2 -7.45 -24.44 46.86
N LEU A 3 -6.30 -23.84 46.58
CA LEU A 3 -6.10 -23.01 45.38
C LEU A 3 -6.20 -23.94 44.16
N HIS A 4 -7.19 -23.72 43.29
CA HIS A 4 -7.18 -24.33 41.97
C HIS A 4 -6.23 -23.51 41.11
N SER A 5 -5.06 -24.08 40.81
CA SER A 5 -4.14 -23.54 39.82
C SER A 5 -4.87 -23.57 38.47
N ILE A 6 -5.22 -22.40 37.95
CA ILE A 6 -5.63 -22.27 36.56
C ILE A 6 -4.37 -22.54 35.76
N ASP A 7 -4.24 -23.76 35.26
CA ASP A 7 -3.14 -24.16 34.39
C ASP A 7 -3.42 -23.56 33.01
N ILE A 8 -3.14 -22.25 32.90
CA ILE A 8 -3.29 -21.57 31.62
C ILE A 8 -2.17 -22.12 30.76
N ASP A 9 -2.53 -22.94 29.78
CA ASP A 9 -1.60 -23.48 28.78
C ASP A 9 -0.94 -22.32 28.03
N SER A 10 0.16 -21.85 28.60
CA SER A 10 0.93 -20.69 28.17
C SER A 10 1.40 -20.85 26.72
N SER A 11 1.64 -22.08 26.31
CA SER A 11 2.02 -22.42 24.94
C SER A 11 0.86 -22.16 23.94
N LYS A 12 -0.37 -22.51 24.33
CA LYS A 12 -1.58 -22.28 23.53
C LYS A 12 -1.93 -20.80 23.46
N MET A 13 -1.80 -20.06 24.56
CA MET A 13 -1.95 -18.60 24.54
C MET A 13 -0.89 -17.92 23.68
N ALA A 14 0.39 -18.28 23.83
CA ALA A 14 1.48 -17.73 23.03
C ALA A 14 1.27 -17.99 21.52
N ARG A 15 0.75 -19.16 21.14
CA ARG A 15 0.37 -19.44 19.74
C ARG A 15 -0.76 -18.53 19.26
N LYS A 16 -1.80 -18.33 20.05
CA LYS A 16 -2.91 -17.43 19.72
C LYS A 16 -2.44 -15.99 19.58
N LEU A 17 -1.62 -15.49 20.51
CA LEU A 17 -1.05 -14.14 20.46
C LEU A 17 -0.19 -13.93 19.21
N ARG A 18 0.63 -14.92 18.82
CA ARG A 18 1.39 -14.87 17.56
C ARG A 18 0.50 -14.81 16.33
N ALA A 19 -0.60 -15.57 16.30
CA ALA A 19 -1.55 -15.52 15.21
C ALA A 19 -2.21 -14.14 15.11
N ILE A 20 -2.66 -13.58 16.24
CA ILE A 20 -3.24 -12.23 16.31
C ILE A 20 -2.24 -11.17 15.82
N ALA A 21 -0.99 -11.23 16.28
CA ALA A 21 0.05 -10.30 15.83
C ALA A 21 0.29 -10.38 14.31
N LYS A 22 0.26 -11.60 13.74
CA LYS A 22 0.38 -11.78 12.29
C LYS A 22 -0.81 -11.17 11.53
N HIS A 23 -2.03 -11.37 12.03
CA HIS A 23 -3.22 -10.77 11.42
C HIS A 23 -3.22 -9.24 11.51
N ALA A 24 -2.82 -8.68 12.66
CA ALA A 24 -2.70 -7.23 12.83
C ALA A 24 -1.68 -6.63 11.86
N LYS A 25 -0.54 -7.31 11.66
CA LYS A 25 0.47 -6.89 10.68
C LYS A 25 -0.04 -6.95 9.24
N GLN A 26 -0.82 -7.96 8.90
CA GLN A 26 -1.44 -8.06 7.58
C GLN A 26 -2.45 -6.93 7.36
N LEU A 27 -3.30 -6.66 8.34
CA LEU A 27 -4.25 -5.56 8.29
C LEU A 27 -3.55 -4.20 8.14
N ALA A 28 -2.44 -3.98 8.85
CA ALA A 28 -1.67 -2.75 8.71
C ALA A 28 -1.17 -2.54 7.26
N ARG A 29 -0.73 -3.60 6.58
CA ARG A 29 -0.33 -3.54 5.17
C ARG A 29 -1.49 -3.26 4.23
N GLU A 30 -2.66 -3.82 4.50
CA GLU A 30 -3.86 -3.57 3.71
C GLU A 30 -4.32 -2.11 3.86
N LEU A 31 -4.26 -1.56 5.09
CA LEU A 31 -4.56 -0.15 5.33
C LEU A 31 -3.56 0.78 4.64
N GLU A 32 -2.26 0.48 4.70
CA GLU A 32 -1.22 1.22 3.99
C GLU A 32 -1.41 1.16 2.47
N ALA A 33 -1.86 0.02 1.93
CA ALA A 33 -2.16 -0.10 0.51
C ALA A 33 -3.35 0.77 0.09
N ILE A 34 -4.38 0.87 0.94
CA ILE A 34 -5.56 1.73 0.70
C ILE A 34 -5.18 3.22 0.79
N GLU A 35 -4.38 3.59 1.79
CA GLU A 35 -3.95 4.99 1.97
C GLU A 35 -3.10 5.50 0.78
N ASN A 36 -2.32 4.60 0.19
CA ASN A 36 -1.51 4.90 -1.00
C ASN A 36 -2.21 4.57 -2.33
N GLU A 37 -3.48 4.13 -2.31
CA GLU A 37 -4.21 3.85 -3.53
C GLU A 37 -4.57 5.16 -4.23
N TRP A 38 -4.22 5.27 -5.51
CA TRP A 38 -4.63 6.42 -6.30
C TRP A 38 -6.14 6.39 -6.54
N GLN A 39 -6.79 7.54 -6.37
CA GLN A 39 -8.19 7.74 -6.71
C GLN A 39 -8.35 9.10 -7.41
N CYS A 40 -9.05 9.10 -8.54
CA CYS A 40 -9.47 10.32 -9.21
C CYS A 40 -10.56 11.03 -8.39
N ASP A 41 -10.68 12.35 -8.51
CA ASP A 41 -11.73 13.14 -7.85
C ASP A 41 -13.17 12.69 -8.22
N CYS A 42 -13.33 12.00 -9.35
CA CYS A 42 -14.61 11.38 -9.74
C CYS A 42 -14.94 10.07 -8.97
N GLY A 43 -14.02 9.59 -8.13
CA GLY A 43 -14.13 8.36 -7.35
C GLY A 43 -13.55 7.11 -8.04
N CYS A 44 -13.12 7.20 -9.29
CA CYS A 44 -12.55 6.07 -10.02
C CYS A 44 -11.12 5.75 -9.57
N THR A 45 -10.82 4.46 -9.38
CA THR A 45 -9.48 3.96 -9.07
C THR A 45 -8.74 3.37 -10.28
N ARG A 46 -9.42 3.31 -11.45
CA ARG A 46 -8.85 2.77 -12.69
C ARG A 46 -8.24 3.89 -13.53
N TYR A 47 -7.03 3.65 -13.99
CA TYR A 47 -6.28 4.62 -14.79
C TYR A 47 -5.39 3.94 -15.83
N VAL A 48 -4.84 4.76 -16.73
CA VAL A 48 -3.73 4.43 -17.62
C VAL A 48 -2.62 5.44 -17.40
N ASP A 49 -1.38 4.98 -17.31
CA ASP A 49 -0.20 5.84 -17.25
C ASP A 49 0.37 6.04 -18.65
N GLU A 50 0.60 7.29 -19.03
CA GLU A 50 1.24 7.69 -20.28
C GLU A 50 2.54 8.44 -20.00
N SER A 51 3.62 8.04 -20.66
CA SER A 51 4.92 8.70 -20.56
C SER A 51 5.25 9.42 -21.85
N LEU A 52 5.58 10.71 -21.74
CA LEU A 52 6.18 11.48 -22.83
C LEU A 52 7.69 11.26 -22.79
N ILE A 53 8.22 10.65 -23.85
CA ILE A 53 9.64 10.32 -23.97
C ILE A 53 10.33 11.32 -24.91
N ASN A 54 11.52 11.76 -24.55
CA ASN A 54 12.38 12.54 -25.43
C ASN A 54 12.91 11.64 -26.55
N SER A 55 12.45 11.86 -27.78
CA SER A 55 12.81 11.05 -28.95
C SER A 55 14.31 11.04 -29.30
N GLY A 56 15.12 11.91 -28.68
CA GLY A 56 16.57 11.96 -28.85
C GLY A 56 17.38 11.27 -27.75
N THR A 57 16.81 11.05 -26.57
CA THR A 57 17.54 10.51 -25.40
C THR A 57 16.87 9.31 -24.73
N ASP A 58 15.67 8.91 -25.18
CA ASP A 58 14.82 7.89 -24.54
C ASP A 58 14.49 8.19 -23.06
N GLU A 59 14.72 9.42 -22.60
CA GLU A 59 14.41 9.87 -21.25
C GLU A 59 12.93 10.25 -21.12
N VAL A 60 12.29 9.86 -20.02
CA VAL A 60 10.93 10.28 -19.68
C VAL A 60 10.94 11.76 -19.29
N ILE A 61 10.25 12.59 -20.05
CA ILE A 61 10.11 14.05 -19.82
C ILE A 61 8.98 14.31 -18.83
N CYS A 62 7.91 13.52 -18.90
CA CYS A 62 6.73 13.69 -18.09
C CYS A 62 5.92 12.40 -18.10
N ALA A 63 5.52 11.94 -16.92
CA ALA A 63 4.52 10.90 -16.76
C ALA A 63 3.17 11.52 -16.37
N LYS A 64 2.10 11.03 -16.98
CA LYS A 64 0.73 11.44 -16.68
C LYS A 64 -0.10 10.20 -16.36
N ARG A 65 -0.98 10.33 -15.38
CA ARG A 65 -2.01 9.34 -15.04
C ARG A 65 -3.36 9.83 -15.52
N ILE A 66 -4.03 9.05 -16.36
CA ILE A 66 -5.31 9.40 -16.95
C ILE A 66 -6.40 8.52 -16.36
N CYS A 67 -7.44 9.13 -15.82
CA CYS A 67 -8.61 8.41 -15.31
C CYS A 67 -9.39 7.73 -16.44
N ASN A 68 -9.72 6.44 -16.28
CA ASN A 68 -10.46 5.69 -17.30
C ASN A 68 -11.94 6.08 -17.41
N ASP A 69 -12.52 6.66 -16.36
CA ASP A 69 -13.94 6.98 -16.32
C ASP A 69 -14.21 8.42 -16.77
N CYS A 70 -13.50 9.42 -16.23
CA CYS A 70 -13.73 10.83 -16.57
C CYS A 70 -12.69 11.43 -17.54
N GLY A 71 -11.57 10.76 -17.79
CA GLY A 71 -10.51 11.24 -18.69
C GLY A 71 -9.60 12.33 -18.10
N GLU A 72 -9.79 12.72 -16.83
CA GLU A 72 -8.91 13.69 -16.18
C GLU A 72 -7.48 13.17 -16.09
N ALA A 73 -6.52 14.05 -16.35
CA ALA A 73 -5.10 13.73 -16.42
C ALA A 73 -4.31 14.44 -15.33
N TYR A 74 -3.58 13.66 -14.53
CA TYR A 74 -2.77 14.15 -13.41
C TYR A 74 -1.29 13.94 -13.74
N VAL A 75 -0.48 14.99 -13.59
CA VAL A 75 0.98 14.88 -13.74
C VAL A 75 1.52 14.09 -12.55
N ILE A 76 2.25 13.01 -12.84
CA ILE A 76 2.95 12.25 -11.81
C ILE A 76 4.28 12.98 -11.58
N PRO A 77 4.55 13.49 -10.36
CA PRO A 77 5.84 14.07 -10.05
C PRO A 77 6.92 13.00 -10.23
N ASP A 78 8.06 13.36 -10.81
CA ASP A 78 9.26 12.53 -10.70
C ASP A 78 9.60 12.46 -9.21
N GLU A 79 9.23 11.36 -8.54
CA GLU A 79 9.65 11.15 -7.16
C GLU A 79 11.18 11.15 -7.16
N PRO A 80 11.84 11.96 -6.30
CA PRO A 80 13.27 11.84 -6.14
C PRO A 80 13.52 10.42 -5.66
N THR A 81 14.21 9.63 -6.47
CA THR A 81 14.74 8.33 -6.04
C THR A 81 15.53 8.60 -4.77
N VAL A 82 14.97 8.22 -3.62
CA VAL A 82 15.74 8.16 -2.38
C VAL A 82 16.71 7.00 -2.59
N SER A 83 17.85 7.30 -3.20
CA SER A 83 18.96 6.36 -3.27
C SER A 83 19.53 6.30 -1.85
N ASP A 84 19.13 5.30 -1.10
CA ASP A 84 19.83 4.93 0.13
C ASP A 84 21.27 4.57 -0.27
N ALA A 85 22.18 5.52 -0.03
CA ALA A 85 23.62 5.38 -0.16
C ALA A 85 24.23 4.78 1.12
#